data_AF-A0A162EW20-F1
#
_entry.id   AF-A0A162EW20-F1
#
_cell.length_a   1.000
_cell.length_b   1.000
_cell.length_c   1.000
_cell.angle_alpha   90.00
_cell.angle_beta   90.00
_cell.angle_gamma   90.00
#
_symmetry.space_group_name_H-M   'P 1'
#
loop_
_entity.id
_entity.type
_entity.pdbx_description
1 polymer ?
#
loop_
_entity_poly.entity_id
_entity_poly.type
_entity_poly.pdbx_seq_one_letter_code
_entity_poly.pdbx_strand_id
1 'polypeptide(L)'
;MLAASAAWDGVAAELGSAATAFEALTAQLAGGTWLGAASAAMLGAAAPYAAWLHATASDAEQAAAQARSAVSAFEAAQPATVHPAIIAGNRSQLLSLVMSNLFGQNAPAIPLAEAEYEQMWAQDVTAMLGYHLSARQLSRSYRHGRNCRNDWRTWRIARSPVGNFRTSTRAVETPAASTSATTTPATSTSATETWQLQRGF
;
A
#
# COMPACT_ATOMS: atom_id res chain seq x y z
N MET A 1 -6.22 7.50 -18.09
CA MET A 1 -5.56 6.61 -17.11
C MET A 1 -4.12 6.27 -17.49
N LEU A 2 -3.83 5.87 -18.74
CA LEU A 2 -2.45 5.57 -19.16
C LEU A 2 -1.48 6.77 -19.04
N ALA A 3 -1.88 7.96 -19.49
CA ALA A 3 -1.08 9.18 -19.29
C ALA A 3 -0.83 9.48 -17.80
N ALA A 4 -1.82 9.24 -16.94
CA ALA A 4 -1.65 9.38 -15.50
C ALA A 4 -0.68 8.33 -14.93
N SER A 5 -0.71 7.08 -15.43
CA SER A 5 0.27 6.07 -15.02
C SER A 5 1.70 6.48 -15.36
N ALA A 6 1.92 6.97 -16.58
CA ALA A 6 3.24 7.45 -17.01
C ALA A 6 3.70 8.66 -16.18
N ALA A 7 2.80 9.58 -15.84
CA ALA A 7 3.12 10.70 -14.96
C ALA A 7 3.54 10.23 -13.55
N TRP A 8 2.86 9.22 -13.00
CA TRP A 8 3.23 8.63 -11.71
C TRP A 8 4.58 7.91 -11.75
N ASP A 9 4.91 7.18 -12.83
CA ASP A 9 6.24 6.60 -13.00
C ASP A 9 7.33 7.69 -13.08
N GLY A 10 7.04 8.80 -13.78
CA GLY A 10 7.95 9.94 -13.84
C GLY A 10 8.21 10.54 -12.46
N VAL A 11 7.17 10.72 -11.64
CA VAL A 11 7.31 11.18 -10.24
C VAL A 11 8.11 10.18 -9.41
N ALA A 12 7.91 8.88 -9.60
CA ALA A 12 8.69 7.86 -8.89
C ALA A 12 10.18 7.95 -9.23
N ALA A 13 10.51 8.10 -10.52
CA ALA A 13 11.89 8.24 -10.98
C ALA A 13 12.58 9.48 -10.40
N GLU A 14 11.91 10.64 -10.42
CA GLU A 14 12.43 11.89 -9.84
C GLU A 14 12.63 11.79 -8.32
N LEU A 15 11.72 11.12 -7.60
CA LEU A 15 11.87 10.91 -6.16
C LEU A 15 13.03 9.95 -5.83
N GLY A 16 13.22 8.90 -6.63
CA GLY A 16 14.34 7.97 -6.49
C GLY A 16 15.68 8.63 -6.79
N SER A 17 15.77 9.44 -7.85
CA SER A 17 16.98 10.20 -8.17
C SER A 17 17.29 11.25 -7.08
N ALA A 18 16.27 11.93 -6.56
CA ALA A 18 16.44 12.87 -5.45
C ALA A 18 16.93 12.18 -4.16
N ALA A 19 16.42 10.98 -3.86
CA ALA A 19 16.85 10.21 -2.68
C ALA A 19 18.32 9.83 -2.77
N THR A 20 18.72 9.23 -3.89
CA THR A 20 20.12 8.83 -4.12
C THR A 20 21.08 10.01 -4.13
N ALA A 21 20.69 11.14 -4.72
CA ALA A 21 21.48 12.37 -4.69
C ALA A 21 21.64 12.92 -3.26
N PHE A 22 20.59 12.88 -2.45
CA PHE A 22 20.63 13.32 -1.06
C PHE A 22 21.52 12.43 -0.19
N GLU A 23 21.44 11.11 -0.36
CA GLU A 23 22.31 10.15 0.32
C GLU A 23 23.79 10.34 -0.09
N ALA A 24 24.06 10.55 -1.38
CA ALA A 24 25.42 10.82 -1.85
C ALA A 24 26.00 12.10 -1.25
N LEU A 25 25.22 13.19 -1.23
CA LEU A 25 25.64 14.47 -0.66
C LEU A 25 25.92 14.35 0.85
N THR A 26 25.04 13.66 1.58
CA THR A 26 25.21 13.47 3.03
C THR A 26 26.40 12.57 3.35
N ALA A 27 26.61 11.50 2.58
CA ALA A 27 27.80 10.66 2.70
C ALA A 27 29.10 11.42 2.40
N GLN A 28 29.11 12.27 1.36
CA GLN A 28 30.25 13.11 1.03
C GLN A 28 30.57 14.12 2.15
N LEU A 29 29.55 14.74 2.74
CA LEU A 29 29.72 15.70 3.81
C LEU A 29 30.30 15.05 5.08
N ALA A 30 29.85 13.84 5.40
CA ALA A 30 30.31 13.08 6.56
C ALA A 30 31.65 12.35 6.35
N GLY A 31 32.00 12.03 5.10
CA GLY A 31 33.30 11.45 4.72
C GLY A 31 34.39 12.48 4.47
N GLY A 32 34.06 13.78 4.46
CA GLY A 32 34.98 14.90 4.30
C GLY A 32 35.69 15.30 5.60
N THR A 33 36.04 16.58 5.75
CA THR A 33 36.76 17.09 6.93
C THR A 33 35.92 17.16 8.21
N TRP A 34 34.60 17.00 8.11
CA TRP A 34 33.68 17.06 9.24
C TRP A 34 33.34 15.67 9.78
N LEU A 35 34.27 15.11 10.57
CA LEU A 35 34.10 13.82 11.26
C LEU A 35 33.82 14.02 12.76
N GLY A 36 33.05 13.10 13.35
CA GLY A 36 32.81 13.05 14.80
C GLY A 36 31.33 12.88 15.17
N ALA A 37 31.03 12.92 16.47
CA ALA A 37 29.70 12.65 17.00
C ALA A 37 28.60 13.59 16.44
N ALA A 38 28.94 14.85 16.11
CA ALA A 38 28.01 15.80 15.51
C ALA A 38 27.62 15.43 14.07
N SER A 39 28.60 14.98 13.26
CA SER A 39 28.37 14.52 11.89
C SER A 39 27.52 13.24 11.86
N ALA A 40 27.82 12.29 12.76
CA ALA A 40 27.02 11.08 12.94
C ALA A 40 25.57 11.39 13.39
N ALA A 41 25.38 12.35 14.29
CA ALA A 41 24.04 12.79 14.71
C ALA A 41 23.25 13.43 13.56
N MET A 42 23.92 14.21 12.70
CA MET A 42 23.29 14.83 11.52
C MET A 42 22.90 13.78 10.47
N LEU A 43 23.75 12.80 10.17
CA LEU A 43 23.39 11.66 9.32
C LEU A 43 22.19 10.88 9.86
N GLY A 44 22.16 10.63 11.17
CA GLY A 44 21.03 9.99 11.84
C GLY A 44 19.72 10.76 11.70
N ALA A 45 19.79 12.10 11.68
CA ALA A 45 18.65 12.97 11.44
C ALA A 45 18.25 13.08 9.95
N ALA A 46 19.18 12.85 9.02
CA ALA A 46 18.95 12.90 7.57
C ALA A 46 18.36 11.59 7.02
N ALA A 47 18.74 10.44 7.58
CA ALA A 47 18.26 9.12 7.14
C ALA A 47 16.72 8.97 7.00
N PRO A 48 15.87 9.53 7.89
CA PRO A 48 14.42 9.46 7.75
C PRO A 48 13.90 10.17 6.50
N TYR A 49 14.58 11.22 6.03
CA TYR A 49 14.18 11.95 4.84
C TYR A 49 14.46 11.15 3.56
N ALA A 50 15.65 10.55 3.46
CA ALA A 50 15.98 9.63 2.37
C ALA A 50 15.02 8.44 2.32
N ALA A 51 14.74 7.84 3.48
CA ALA A 51 13.76 6.76 3.60
C ALA A 51 12.36 7.18 3.16
N TRP A 52 11.94 8.41 3.49
CA TRP A 52 10.66 8.96 3.04
C TRP A 52 10.61 9.17 1.53
N LEU A 53 11.69 9.65 0.90
CA LEU A 53 11.76 9.81 -0.55
C LEU A 53 11.62 8.46 -1.26
N HIS A 54 12.36 7.43 -0.81
CA HIS A 54 12.27 6.08 -1.37
C HIS A 54 10.88 5.46 -1.16
N ALA A 55 10.30 5.60 0.03
CA ALA A 55 8.94 5.13 0.28
C ALA A 55 7.92 5.83 -0.63
N THR A 56 8.06 7.15 -0.82
CA THR A 56 7.15 7.92 -1.67
C THR A 56 7.33 7.59 -3.16
N ALA A 57 8.56 7.27 -3.59
CA ALA A 57 8.81 6.74 -4.94
C ALA A 57 8.07 5.42 -5.16
N SER A 58 8.18 4.47 -4.21
CA SER A 58 7.46 3.19 -4.29
C SER A 58 5.93 3.35 -4.28
N ASP A 59 5.41 4.31 -3.51
CA ASP A 59 3.99 4.67 -3.51
C ASP A 59 3.53 5.18 -4.90
N ALA A 60 4.38 5.95 -5.58
CA ALA A 60 4.09 6.48 -6.91
C ALA A 60 4.10 5.35 -7.97
N GLU A 61 5.04 4.41 -7.90
CA GLU A 61 5.04 3.21 -8.76
C GLU A 61 3.77 2.38 -8.57
N GLN A 62 3.33 2.18 -7.32
CA GLN A 62 2.08 1.49 -7.02
C GLN A 62 0.86 2.23 -7.59
N ALA A 63 0.85 3.56 -7.53
CA ALA A 63 -0.22 4.35 -8.12
C ALA A 63 -0.28 4.21 -9.65
N ALA A 64 0.88 4.15 -10.31
CA ALA A 64 0.97 3.88 -11.74
C ALA A 64 0.45 2.49 -12.11
N ALA A 65 0.85 1.45 -11.35
CA ALA A 65 0.36 0.09 -11.52
C ALA A 65 -1.17 -0.01 -11.33
N GLN A 66 -1.72 0.69 -10.32
CA GLN A 66 -3.17 0.73 -10.09
C GLN A 66 -3.91 1.40 -11.27
N ALA A 67 -3.37 2.48 -11.82
CA ALA A 67 -3.95 3.11 -13.01
C ALA A 67 -3.97 2.17 -14.23
N ARG A 68 -2.94 1.34 -14.43
CA ARG A 68 -2.92 0.32 -15.48
C ARG A 68 -3.96 -0.77 -15.26
N SER A 69 -4.08 -1.26 -14.02
CA SER A 69 -5.10 -2.27 -13.68
C SER A 69 -6.54 -1.76 -13.82
N ALA A 70 -6.78 -0.46 -13.63
CA ALA A 70 -8.08 0.14 -13.89
C ALA A 70 -8.41 0.13 -15.41
N VAL A 71 -7.40 0.37 -16.26
CA VAL A 71 -7.55 0.27 -17.72
C VAL A 71 -7.86 -1.15 -18.12
N SER A 72 -7.11 -2.14 -17.64
CA SER A 72 -7.36 -3.55 -17.99
C SER A 72 -8.75 -4.03 -17.53
N ALA A 73 -9.23 -3.56 -16.37
CA ALA A 73 -10.58 -3.88 -15.91
C ALA A 73 -11.66 -3.31 -16.84
N PHE A 74 -11.47 -2.08 -17.35
CA PHE A 74 -12.38 -1.46 -18.30
C PHE A 74 -12.33 -2.17 -19.67
N GLU A 75 -11.13 -2.45 -20.18
CA GLU A 75 -10.92 -3.13 -21.45
C GLU A 75 -11.45 -4.58 -21.46
N ALA A 76 -11.51 -5.24 -20.30
CA ALA A 76 -12.19 -6.52 -20.16
C ALA A 76 -13.73 -6.38 -20.17
N ALA A 77 -14.28 -5.35 -19.52
CA ALA A 77 -15.72 -5.16 -19.39
C ALA A 77 -16.39 -4.64 -20.68
N GLN A 78 -15.68 -3.78 -21.43
CA GLN A 78 -16.23 -3.15 -22.63
C GLN A 78 -16.67 -4.15 -23.71
N PRO A 79 -15.85 -5.09 -24.18
CA PRO A 79 -16.27 -6.08 -25.18
C PRO A 79 -17.13 -7.21 -24.59
N ALA A 80 -17.13 -7.41 -23.27
CA ALA A 80 -17.98 -8.38 -22.60
C ALA A 80 -19.44 -7.92 -22.51
N THR A 81 -19.68 -6.60 -22.55
CA THR A 81 -21.02 -6.00 -22.55
C THR A 81 -21.67 -6.17 -23.93
N VAL A 82 -22.93 -6.56 -23.96
CA VAL A 82 -23.70 -6.76 -25.18
C VAL A 82 -23.91 -5.42 -25.89
N HIS A 83 -23.63 -5.40 -27.19
CA HIS A 83 -23.80 -4.19 -27.99
C HIS A 83 -25.30 -3.81 -28.11
N PRO A 84 -25.69 -2.54 -27.91
CA PRO A 84 -27.10 -2.12 -27.91
C PRO A 84 -27.87 -2.46 -29.20
N ALA A 85 -27.18 -2.54 -30.35
CA ALA A 85 -27.79 -2.94 -31.62
C ALA A 85 -28.31 -4.38 -31.61
N ILE A 86 -27.64 -5.31 -30.91
CA ILE A 86 -28.08 -6.70 -30.78
C ILE A 86 -29.35 -6.76 -29.93
N ILE A 87 -29.37 -6.00 -28.83
CA ILE A 87 -30.55 -5.86 -27.96
C ILE A 87 -31.73 -5.30 -28.77
N ALA A 88 -31.51 -4.21 -29.52
CA ALA A 88 -32.53 -3.61 -30.37
C ALA A 88 -33.08 -4.60 -31.43
N GLY A 89 -32.19 -5.40 -32.02
CA GLY A 89 -32.57 -6.49 -32.94
C GLY A 89 -33.54 -7.47 -32.30
N ASN A 90 -33.19 -8.02 -31.14
CA ASN A 90 -34.05 -8.92 -30.39
C ASN A 90 -35.40 -8.28 -30.00
N ARG A 91 -35.39 -7.02 -29.52
CA ARG A 91 -36.64 -6.31 -29.19
C ARG A 91 -37.54 -6.09 -30.41
N SER A 92 -36.96 -5.81 -31.57
CA SER A 92 -37.71 -5.67 -32.82
C SER A 92 -38.31 -7.00 -33.31
N GLN A 93 -37.56 -8.10 -33.14
CA GLN A 93 -38.02 -9.45 -33.47
C GLN A 93 -39.17 -9.89 -32.57
N LEU A 94 -39.06 -9.65 -31.26
CA LEU A 94 -40.14 -9.94 -30.30
C LEU A 94 -41.44 -9.22 -30.69
N LEU A 95 -41.36 -7.93 -31.01
CA LEU A 95 -42.52 -7.15 -31.47
C LEU A 95 -43.12 -7.72 -32.75
N SER A 96 -42.28 -8.11 -33.73
CA SER A 96 -42.75 -8.73 -34.97
C SER A 96 -43.47 -10.07 -34.73
N LEU A 97 -42.93 -10.92 -33.86
CA LEU A 97 -43.52 -12.21 -33.50
C LEU A 97 -44.88 -12.04 -32.81
N VAL A 98 -44.99 -11.07 -31.89
CA VAL A 98 -46.25 -10.77 -31.19
C VAL A 98 -47.30 -10.23 -32.16
N MET A 99 -46.93 -9.25 -33.01
CA MET A 99 -47.85 -8.64 -33.97
C MET A 99 -48.38 -9.64 -35.01
N SER A 100 -47.59 -10.65 -35.37
CA SER A 100 -47.99 -11.70 -36.32
C SER A 100 -48.65 -12.93 -35.66
N ASN A 101 -48.83 -12.94 -34.34
CA ASN A 101 -49.34 -14.09 -33.59
C ASN A 101 -50.87 -14.25 -33.64
N LEU A 102 -51.51 -14.05 -34.80
CA LEU A 102 -52.98 -14.02 -34.92
C LEU A 102 -53.63 -15.39 -34.61
N PHE A 103 -52.96 -16.47 -34.96
CA PHE A 103 -53.44 -17.85 -34.77
C PHE A 103 -52.65 -18.63 -33.71
N GLY A 104 -51.83 -17.95 -32.91
CA GLY A 104 -51.00 -18.62 -31.90
C GLY A 104 -49.78 -19.38 -32.46
N GLN A 105 -49.52 -19.34 -33.77
CA GLN A 105 -48.42 -20.08 -34.41
C GLN A 105 -47.03 -19.65 -33.90
N ASN A 106 -46.89 -18.41 -33.44
CA ASN A 106 -45.64 -17.88 -32.89
C ASN A 106 -45.49 -18.12 -31.39
N ALA A 107 -46.47 -18.77 -30.73
CA ALA A 107 -46.43 -19.06 -29.30
C ALA A 107 -45.12 -19.74 -28.83
N PRO A 108 -44.49 -20.69 -29.56
CA PRO A 108 -43.19 -21.24 -29.15
C PRO A 108 -42.00 -20.32 -29.48
N ALA A 109 -42.09 -19.40 -30.44
CA ALA A 109 -40.99 -18.53 -30.85
C ALA A 109 -40.83 -17.30 -29.95
N ILE A 110 -41.92 -16.78 -29.39
CA ILE A 110 -41.92 -15.65 -28.46
C ILE A 110 -41.04 -15.92 -27.21
N PRO A 111 -41.23 -17.02 -26.45
CA PRO A 111 -40.42 -17.29 -25.27
C PRO A 111 -38.96 -17.60 -25.61
N LEU A 112 -38.65 -18.05 -26.84
CA LEU A 112 -37.26 -18.20 -27.29
C LEU A 112 -36.59 -16.83 -27.47
N ALA A 113 -37.27 -15.86 -28.09
CA ALA A 113 -36.77 -14.50 -28.21
C ALA A 113 -36.63 -13.81 -26.83
N GLU A 114 -37.55 -14.07 -25.90
CA GLU A 114 -37.41 -13.61 -24.51
C GLU A 114 -36.23 -14.27 -23.81
N ALA A 115 -36.03 -15.58 -23.98
CA ALA A 115 -34.89 -16.29 -23.40
C ALA A 115 -33.53 -15.77 -23.91
N GLU A 116 -33.42 -15.40 -25.19
CA GLU A 116 -32.24 -14.74 -25.75
C GLU A 116 -31.98 -13.37 -25.08
N TYR A 117 -33.03 -12.60 -24.80
CA TYR A 117 -32.92 -11.34 -24.08
C TYR A 117 -32.42 -11.55 -22.64
N GLU A 118 -32.96 -12.55 -21.94
CA GLU A 118 -32.51 -12.90 -20.59
C GLU A 118 -31.05 -13.35 -20.55
N GLN A 119 -30.57 -14.04 -21.60
CA GLN A 119 -29.16 -14.38 -21.74
C GLN A 119 -28.28 -13.14 -21.92
N MET A 120 -28.69 -12.20 -22.78
CA MET A 120 -27.98 -10.93 -22.95
C MET A 120 -27.95 -10.13 -21.63
N TRP A 121 -29.06 -10.11 -20.90
CA TRP A 121 -29.12 -9.46 -19.58
C TRP A 121 -28.16 -10.11 -18.58
N ALA A 122 -28.15 -11.45 -18.49
CA ALA A 122 -27.24 -12.17 -17.61
C ALA A 122 -25.77 -11.93 -17.97
N GLN A 123 -25.44 -11.83 -19.26
CA GLN A 123 -24.11 -11.48 -19.74
C GLN A 123 -23.69 -10.08 -19.28
N ASP A 124 -24.55 -9.07 -19.46
CA ASP A 124 -24.28 -7.70 -19.04
C ASP A 124 -24.11 -7.58 -17.52
N VAL A 125 -24.95 -8.27 -16.75
CA VAL A 125 -24.81 -8.33 -15.28
C VAL A 125 -23.46 -8.95 -14.90
N THR A 126 -23.05 -10.02 -15.56
CA THR A 126 -21.77 -10.68 -15.30
C THR A 126 -20.58 -9.76 -15.63
N ALA A 127 -20.62 -9.09 -16.78
CA ALA A 127 -19.59 -8.13 -17.19
C ALA A 127 -19.44 -6.99 -16.18
N MET A 128 -20.57 -6.38 -15.77
CA MET A 128 -20.56 -5.26 -14.82
C MET A 128 -20.18 -5.68 -13.40
N LEU A 129 -20.56 -6.89 -12.94
CA LEU A 129 -20.12 -7.42 -11.66
C LEU A 129 -18.59 -7.61 -11.65
N GLY A 130 -18.02 -8.17 -12.73
CA GLY A 130 -16.57 -8.31 -12.86
C GLY A 130 -15.82 -6.97 -12.79
N TYR A 131 -16.33 -5.96 -13.51
CA TYR A 131 -15.79 -4.60 -13.45
C TYR A 131 -15.88 -3.99 -12.06
N HIS A 132 -17.04 -4.12 -11.39
CA HIS A 132 -17.28 -3.56 -10.07
C HIS A 132 -16.40 -4.19 -8.98
N LEU A 133 -16.22 -5.51 -9.02
CA LEU A 133 -15.31 -6.19 -8.09
C LEU A 133 -13.87 -5.71 -8.26
N SER A 134 -13.42 -5.58 -9.51
CA SER A 134 -12.10 -5.05 -9.85
C SER A 134 -11.94 -3.61 -9.35
N ALA A 135 -12.90 -2.73 -9.63
CA ALA A 135 -12.89 -1.34 -9.17
C ALA A 135 -12.91 -1.22 -7.64
N ARG A 136 -13.68 -2.07 -6.95
CA ARG A 136 -13.70 -2.15 -5.49
C ARG A 136 -12.35 -2.57 -4.92
N GLN A 137 -11.69 -3.56 -5.51
CA GLN A 137 -10.36 -3.99 -5.10
C GLN A 137 -9.35 -2.84 -5.21
N LEU A 138 -9.35 -2.13 -6.34
CA LEU A 138 -8.50 -0.94 -6.53
C LEU A 138 -8.82 0.17 -5.52
N SER A 139 -10.09 0.42 -5.22
CA SER A 139 -10.46 1.42 -4.21
C SER A 139 -9.93 1.08 -2.81
N ARG A 140 -9.83 -0.22 -2.47
CA ARG A 140 -9.29 -0.70 -1.19
C ARG A 140 -7.77 -0.54 -1.14
N SER A 141 -7.05 -0.82 -2.23
CA SER A 141 -5.59 -0.59 -2.29
C SER A 141 -5.27 0.90 -2.08
N TYR A 142 -6.03 1.82 -2.68
CA TYR A 142 -5.87 3.25 -2.43
C TYR A 142 -6.13 3.67 -0.97
N ARG A 143 -7.06 3.01 -0.28
CA ARG A 143 -7.36 3.30 1.13
C ARG A 143 -6.26 2.79 2.05
N HIS A 144 -5.75 1.58 1.79
CA HIS A 144 -4.65 0.99 2.55
C HIS A 144 -3.36 1.80 2.39
N GLY A 145 -2.98 2.16 1.16
CA GLY A 145 -1.80 3.00 0.92
C GLY A 145 -1.89 4.37 1.59
N ARG A 146 -3.09 4.97 1.65
CA ARG A 146 -3.33 6.22 2.41
C ARG A 146 -3.18 6.07 3.93
N ASN A 147 -3.39 4.87 4.47
CA ASN A 147 -3.24 4.57 5.90
C ASN A 147 -1.79 4.21 6.28
N CYS A 148 -0.96 3.74 5.33
CA CYS A 148 0.50 3.58 5.51
C CYS A 148 1.26 4.91 5.30
N ARG A 149 0.86 5.71 4.29
CA ARG A 149 0.91 7.18 4.40
C ARG A 149 0.03 7.58 5.62
N ASN A 150 -0.11 8.78 6.15
CA ASN A 150 -0.70 8.99 7.51
C ASN A 150 0.04 8.29 8.68
N ASP A 151 0.43 7.01 8.60
CA ASP A 151 1.22 6.36 9.64
C ASP A 151 2.61 6.99 9.76
N TRP A 152 3.17 7.53 8.66
CA TRP A 152 4.35 8.40 8.71
C TRP A 152 4.15 9.68 9.56
N ARG A 153 2.91 10.18 9.71
CA ARG A 153 2.61 11.33 10.59
C ARG A 153 2.62 10.91 12.06
N THR A 154 2.13 9.71 12.38
CA THR A 154 2.22 9.12 13.73
C THR A 154 3.65 8.72 14.06
N TRP A 155 4.44 8.28 13.08
CA TRP A 155 5.88 8.01 13.23
C TRP A 155 6.68 9.24 13.66
N ARG A 156 6.29 10.45 13.21
CA ARG A 156 6.89 11.73 13.65
C ARG A 156 6.69 11.99 15.15
N ILE A 157 5.60 11.50 15.74
CA ILE A 157 5.31 11.67 17.18
C ILE A 157 6.01 10.59 18.02
N ALA A 158 6.20 9.38 17.46
CA ALA A 158 6.88 8.29 18.14
C ALA A 158 8.41 8.45 18.23
N ARG A 159 9.00 9.41 17.51
CA ARG A 159 10.45 9.60 17.40
C ARG A 159 10.88 10.99 17.89
N SER A 160 10.56 11.34 19.14
CA SER A 160 11.40 12.31 19.87
C SER A 160 12.73 11.63 20.21
N PRO A 161 13.88 12.02 19.63
CA PRO A 161 15.16 11.64 20.20
C PRO A 161 15.48 12.63 21.32
N VAL A 162 14.69 12.59 22.40
CA VAL A 162 15.12 13.10 23.70
C VAL A 162 14.81 12.01 24.71
N GLY A 163 15.45 10.85 24.51
CA GLY A 163 15.76 10.00 25.64
C GLY A 163 16.70 10.79 26.54
N ASN A 164 16.20 11.19 27.71
CA ASN A 164 16.88 11.82 28.84
C ASN A 164 18.41 11.69 28.84
N PHE A 165 19.12 12.61 28.19
CA PHE A 165 20.54 12.81 28.44
C PHE A 165 20.68 13.72 29.65
N ARG A 166 20.53 13.13 30.85
CA ARG A 166 20.96 13.78 32.08
C ARG A 166 22.49 13.82 32.01
N THR A 167 23.05 15.00 31.78
CA THR A 167 24.48 15.28 31.80
C THR A 167 25.05 14.92 33.18
N SER A 168 25.50 13.67 33.33
CA SER A 168 26.42 13.33 34.40
C SER A 168 27.82 13.70 33.93
N THR A 169 28.18 14.98 34.09
CA THR A 169 29.59 15.39 34.08
C THR A 169 30.28 14.70 35.25
N ARG A 170 30.80 13.49 35.03
CA ARG A 170 31.81 12.93 35.91
C ARG A 170 33.17 13.44 35.42
N ALA A 171 33.82 14.21 36.28
CA ALA A 171 35.16 14.71 36.09
C ALA A 171 36.11 13.57 35.68
N VAL A 172 37.00 13.87 34.74
CA VAL A 172 38.18 13.06 34.45
C VAL A 172 39.10 13.14 35.66
N GLU A 173 39.12 12.10 36.49
CA GLU A 173 40.17 11.90 37.48
C GLU A 173 41.30 11.07 36.86
N THR A 174 42.50 11.63 36.95
CA THR A 174 43.81 11.09 36.56
C THR A 174 44.13 9.78 37.30
N PRO A 175 44.83 8.80 36.69
CA PRO A 175 45.07 7.52 37.35
C PRO A 175 46.22 7.64 38.37
N ALA A 176 45.94 7.35 39.63
CA ALA A 176 46.95 6.99 40.62
C ALA A 176 46.87 5.48 40.88
N ALA A 177 48.03 4.83 40.80
CA ALA A 177 48.23 3.42 41.09
C ALA A 177 47.74 3.03 42.50
N SER A 178 47.38 1.76 42.69
CA SER A 178 48.05 0.83 43.64
C SER A 178 47.17 -0.38 43.99
N THR A 179 47.74 -1.56 43.75
CA THR A 179 47.65 -2.82 44.51
C THR A 179 46.37 -3.68 44.52
N SER A 180 46.64 -4.93 44.15
CA SER A 180 45.86 -6.16 44.25
C SER A 180 45.53 -6.55 45.70
N ALA A 181 44.36 -7.18 45.89
CA ALA A 181 44.15 -8.15 46.96
C ALA A 181 43.12 -9.22 46.55
N THR A 182 43.59 -10.46 46.55
CA THR A 182 42.92 -11.76 46.45
C THR A 182 41.88 -11.97 47.57
N THR A 183 40.78 -12.69 47.31
CA THR A 183 40.30 -13.91 48.05
C THR A 183 38.92 -14.38 47.54
N THR A 184 38.95 -15.56 46.89
CA THR A 184 38.08 -16.78 46.90
C THR A 184 36.57 -16.77 47.26
N PRO A 185 35.78 -17.75 46.77
CA PRO A 185 34.34 -17.70 46.53
C PRO A 185 33.48 -18.34 47.65
N ALA A 186 32.16 -18.17 47.55
CA ALA A 186 31.18 -18.99 48.25
C ALA A 186 30.00 -19.39 47.35
N THR A 187 29.61 -20.65 47.49
CA THR A 187 28.72 -21.44 46.64
C THR A 187 27.27 -21.43 47.13
N SER A 188 26.34 -21.57 46.19
CA SER A 188 24.96 -22.12 46.27
C SER A 188 23.95 -21.53 47.28
N THR A 189 22.71 -21.30 46.83
CA THR A 189 21.58 -22.24 47.04
C THR A 189 20.31 -21.71 46.35
N SER A 190 19.48 -22.67 46.01
CA SER A 190 18.33 -22.76 45.12
C SER A 190 16.99 -22.17 45.59
N ALA A 191 16.15 -21.92 44.56
CA ALA A 191 14.73 -22.32 44.43
C ALA A 191 13.59 -21.44 44.95
N THR A 192 12.46 -21.62 44.23
CA THR A 192 11.04 -21.40 44.55
C THR A 192 10.50 -20.03 44.10
N GLU A 193 9.95 -19.90 42.89
CA GLU A 193 8.57 -20.29 42.48
C GLU A 193 7.50 -19.39 43.11
N THR A 194 6.74 -18.65 42.28
CA THR A 194 5.29 -18.47 42.44
C THR A 194 4.73 -17.61 41.29
N TRP A 195 3.94 -18.27 40.43
CA TRP A 195 2.99 -17.64 39.53
C TRP A 195 1.83 -17.05 40.34
N GLN A 196 1.53 -15.77 40.15
CA GLN A 196 0.32 -15.13 40.69
C GLN A 196 -0.57 -14.67 39.52
N LEU A 197 -1.67 -15.41 39.34
CA LEU A 197 -2.90 -15.03 38.65
C LEU A 197 -3.74 -14.11 39.54
N GLN A 198 -4.38 -13.08 38.99
CA GLN A 198 -5.61 -12.39 39.49
C GLN A 198 -5.88 -11.15 38.60
N ARG A 199 -7.07 -10.76 38.09
CA ARG A 199 -8.51 -11.12 38.11
C ARG A 199 -9.06 -10.59 36.75
N GLY A 200 -10.15 -11.04 36.13
CA GLY A 200 -11.44 -11.46 36.66
C GLY A 200 -12.42 -10.27 36.81
N PHE A 201 -12.89 -9.72 35.68
CA PHE A 201 -14.29 -9.41 35.32
C PHE A 201 -14.34 -8.90 33.87
#